data_AF-A0A6J6X8X5-F1
#
_entry.id   AF-A0A6J6X8X5-F1
#
_cell.length_a   1.000
_cell.length_b   1.000
_cell.length_c   1.000
_cell.angle_alpha   90.00
_cell.angle_beta   90.00
_cell.angle_gamma   90.00
#
_symmetry.space_group_name_H-M   'P 1'
#
loop_
_entity.id
_entity.type
_entity.pdbx_description
1 polymer ?
#
loop_
_entity_poly.entity_id
_entity_poly.type
_entity_poly.pdbx_seq_one_letter_code
_entity_poly.pdbx_strand_id
1 'polypeptide(L)'
;MAPSSSAKKVAKLAQKGKGKKVRFQGGAVFPLIVALVTVLGLSLIIYARSSRPGPGQGAPTANDHWHAAFGVYACDAKTGLQVLPKLVGTLEDKDSTGQFVSNEFVRTGIHSHGDGIMHWHPSTSGAATGSNAKLGVFLNNYNITLTNDKLVLPKEQGGQTFEEGKSKCLVDGKEKDASLKLWVWPNYSKVATDAPQIYVSNLSDVRILNDGMVFMLAFVPDDVKPKAPDWAAELPTLGAADGGAVATTVPGQTTVPGQTTVPGATTVPGATTVPDASSTTVAAGSAASTTTAAVATSTTGG
;
A
#
# COMPACT_ATOMS: atom_id res chain seq x y z
N MET A 1 -19.07 -92.16 -44.85
CA MET A 1 -19.35 -90.72 -44.80
C MET A 1 -20.47 -90.47 -43.81
N ALA A 2 -20.21 -89.68 -42.76
CA ALA A 2 -21.22 -89.03 -41.92
C ALA A 2 -20.53 -87.78 -41.32
N PRO A 3 -20.97 -86.55 -41.57
CA PRO A 3 -20.27 -85.37 -41.05
C PRO A 3 -20.67 -85.16 -39.58
N SER A 4 -19.72 -85.31 -38.66
CA SER A 4 -19.98 -85.09 -37.23
C SER A 4 -20.36 -83.62 -36.98
N SER A 5 -21.50 -83.40 -36.31
CA SER A 5 -22.03 -82.07 -35.96
C SER A 5 -21.21 -81.32 -34.91
N SER A 6 -20.11 -81.90 -34.43
CA SER A 6 -19.20 -81.33 -33.43
C SER A 6 -18.45 -80.11 -33.97
N ALA A 7 -18.05 -80.10 -35.24
CA ALA A 7 -17.35 -78.95 -35.84
C ALA A 7 -18.23 -77.69 -35.88
N LYS A 8 -19.55 -77.85 -36.07
CA LYS A 8 -20.49 -76.72 -36.09
C LYS A 8 -20.76 -76.15 -34.69
N LYS A 9 -20.68 -76.95 -33.63
CA LYS A 9 -20.82 -76.46 -32.24
C LYS A 9 -19.58 -75.73 -31.76
N VAL A 10 -18.38 -76.22 -32.09
CA VAL A 10 -17.10 -75.56 -31.72
C VAL A 10 -16.90 -74.26 -32.50
N ALA A 11 -17.30 -74.20 -33.78
CA ALA A 11 -17.29 -72.97 -34.56
C ALA A 11 -18.24 -71.88 -33.99
N LYS A 12 -19.37 -72.28 -33.41
CA LYS A 12 -20.36 -71.37 -32.80
C LYS A 12 -19.88 -70.80 -31.46
N LEU A 13 -19.05 -71.54 -30.71
CA LEU A 13 -18.39 -71.06 -29.49
C LEU A 13 -17.20 -70.14 -29.81
N ALA A 14 -16.42 -70.43 -30.85
CA ALA A 14 -15.33 -69.55 -31.31
C ALA A 14 -15.84 -68.20 -31.84
N GLN A 15 -17.03 -68.15 -32.45
CA GLN A 15 -17.67 -66.88 -32.82
C GLN A 15 -18.20 -66.07 -31.63
N LYS A 16 -18.51 -66.72 -30.50
CA LYS A 16 -19.07 -66.05 -29.30
C LYS A 16 -18.00 -65.43 -28.39
N GLY A 17 -16.73 -65.81 -28.56
CA GLY A 17 -15.57 -65.28 -27.85
C GLY A 17 -14.90 -64.07 -28.52
N LYS A 18 -15.42 -63.58 -29.66
CA LYS A 18 -15.02 -62.26 -30.18
C LYS A 18 -15.57 -61.20 -29.24
N GLY A 19 -14.83 -60.94 -28.16
CA GLY A 19 -15.04 -59.83 -27.26
C GLY A 19 -15.30 -58.59 -28.10
N LYS A 20 -16.51 -58.06 -28.02
CA LYS A 20 -16.87 -56.81 -28.67
C LYS A 20 -15.91 -55.79 -28.08
N LYS A 21 -14.84 -55.46 -28.81
CA LYS A 21 -13.98 -54.33 -28.45
C LYS A 21 -14.91 -53.13 -28.47
N VAL A 22 -15.42 -52.77 -27.30
CA VAL A 22 -16.05 -51.48 -27.08
C VAL A 22 -14.92 -50.50 -27.24
N ARG A 23 -14.70 -50.08 -28.49
CA ARG A 23 -13.93 -48.89 -28.78
C ARG A 23 -14.77 -47.79 -28.16
N PHE A 24 -14.33 -47.27 -27.03
CA PHE A 24 -14.84 -45.99 -26.56
C PHE A 24 -14.56 -45.01 -27.70
N GLN A 25 -15.55 -44.75 -28.56
CA GLN A 25 -15.58 -43.61 -29.46
C GLN A 25 -15.80 -42.34 -28.61
N GLY A 26 -14.99 -42.16 -27.56
CA GLY A 26 -14.88 -40.88 -26.90
C GLY A 26 -14.11 -40.00 -27.86
N GLY A 27 -14.81 -39.16 -28.62
CA GLY A 27 -14.19 -38.25 -29.57
C GLY A 27 -13.12 -37.41 -28.88
N ALA A 28 -11.96 -37.27 -29.50
CA ALA A 28 -10.83 -36.48 -28.98
C ALA A 28 -11.20 -35.00 -28.73
N VAL A 29 -12.37 -34.57 -29.19
CA VAL A 29 -12.95 -33.25 -28.93
C VAL A 29 -13.06 -32.95 -27.44
N PHE A 30 -13.55 -33.89 -26.60
CA PHE A 30 -13.68 -33.64 -25.17
C PHE A 30 -12.33 -33.39 -24.48
N PRO A 31 -11.32 -34.30 -24.57
CA PRO A 31 -10.02 -34.04 -23.95
C PRO A 31 -9.28 -32.85 -24.57
N LEU A 32 -9.50 -32.53 -25.85
CA LEU A 32 -8.91 -31.35 -26.51
C LEU A 32 -9.51 -30.04 -25.96
N ILE A 33 -10.83 -29.98 -25.77
CA ILE A 33 -11.48 -28.83 -25.14
C ILE A 33 -10.99 -28.68 -23.69
N VAL A 34 -10.90 -29.78 -22.93
CA VAL A 34 -10.37 -29.75 -21.56
C VAL A 34 -8.93 -29.21 -21.55
N ALA A 35 -8.06 -29.71 -22.42
CA ALA A 35 -6.67 -29.24 -22.52
C ALA A 35 -6.59 -27.74 -22.86
N LEU A 36 -7.42 -27.26 -23.79
CA LEU A 36 -7.48 -25.86 -24.18
C LEU A 36 -7.93 -24.97 -23.00
N VAL A 37 -8.97 -25.38 -22.27
CA VAL A 37 -9.44 -24.66 -21.07
C VAL A 37 -8.36 -24.64 -19.99
N THR A 38 -7.65 -25.75 -19.78
CA THR A 38 -6.54 -25.81 -18.82
C THR A 38 -5.40 -24.86 -19.19
N VAL A 39 -5.01 -24.80 -20.47
CA VAL A 39 -3.96 -23.89 -20.95
C VAL A 39 -4.39 -22.43 -20.83
N LEU A 40 -5.63 -22.10 -21.21
CA LEU A 40 -6.18 -20.75 -21.00
C LEU A 40 -6.21 -20.37 -19.52
N GLY A 41 -6.65 -21.29 -18.65
CA GLY A 41 -6.68 -21.07 -17.20
C GLY A 41 -5.29 -20.80 -16.62
N LEU A 42 -4.28 -21.61 -16.98
CA LEU A 42 -2.89 -21.40 -16.58
C LEU A 42 -2.34 -20.06 -17.10
N SER A 43 -2.64 -19.72 -18.36
CA SER A 43 -2.22 -18.45 -18.97
C SER A 43 -2.81 -17.25 -18.23
N LEU A 44 -4.09 -17.31 -17.86
CA LEU A 44 -4.75 -16.28 -17.04
C LEU A 44 -4.11 -16.18 -15.66
N ILE A 45 -3.78 -17.30 -15.00
CA ILE A 45 -3.13 -17.29 -13.68
C ILE A 45 -1.73 -16.66 -13.77
N ILE A 46 -0.94 -17.00 -14.79
CA ILE A 46 0.39 -16.43 -15.02
C ILE A 46 0.27 -14.93 -15.26
N TYR A 47 -0.63 -14.51 -16.16
CA TYR A 47 -0.90 -13.10 -16.44
C TYR A 47 -1.38 -12.35 -15.19
N ALA A 48 -2.33 -12.91 -14.45
CA ALA A 48 -2.84 -12.31 -13.23
C ALA A 48 -1.76 -12.19 -12.15
N ARG A 49 -0.81 -13.14 -12.09
CA ARG A 49 0.32 -13.10 -11.16
C ARG A 49 1.37 -12.08 -11.59
N SER A 50 1.69 -11.97 -12.87
CA SER A 50 2.64 -10.99 -13.40
C SER A 50 2.08 -9.56 -13.38
N SER A 51 0.77 -9.41 -13.42
CA SER A 51 0.07 -8.11 -13.33
C SER A 51 -0.18 -7.66 -11.90
N ARG A 52 0.24 -8.44 -10.88
CA ARG A 52 0.18 -7.98 -9.50
C ARG A 52 1.20 -6.86 -9.33
N PRO A 53 0.78 -5.70 -8.81
CA PRO A 53 1.73 -4.67 -8.41
C PRO A 53 2.79 -5.26 -7.46
N GLY A 54 4.03 -4.83 -7.61
CA GLY A 54 5.10 -5.20 -6.68
C GLY A 54 4.84 -4.65 -5.26
N PRO A 55 5.64 -5.04 -4.25
CA PRO A 55 5.58 -4.42 -2.93
C PRO A 55 5.70 -2.88 -3.04
N GLY A 56 4.83 -2.16 -2.34
CA GLY A 56 4.75 -0.70 -2.44
C GLY A 56 4.18 -0.18 -3.77
N GLN A 57 3.51 -1.02 -4.54
CA GLN A 57 2.74 -0.64 -5.73
C GLN A 57 1.30 -1.13 -5.60
N GLY A 58 0.36 -0.45 -6.27
CA GLY A 58 -1.07 -0.72 -6.17
C GLY A 58 -1.77 0.11 -5.09
N ALA A 59 -3.01 -0.21 -4.77
CA ALA A 59 -3.69 0.47 -3.67
C ALA A 59 -3.16 -0.05 -2.31
N PRO A 60 -2.95 0.82 -1.31
CA PRO A 60 -2.54 0.37 0.02
C PRO A 60 -3.65 -0.48 0.68
N THR A 61 -3.20 -1.41 1.51
CA THR A 61 -4.00 -2.32 2.34
C THR A 61 -3.82 -1.98 3.81
N ALA A 62 -4.59 -2.63 4.70
CA ALA A 62 -4.56 -2.34 6.15
C ALA A 62 -3.22 -2.68 6.84
N ASN A 63 -2.31 -3.39 6.17
CA ASN A 63 -1.00 -3.76 6.72
C ASN A 63 0.14 -2.97 6.07
N ASP A 64 -0.18 -2.06 5.15
CA ASP A 64 0.80 -1.24 4.45
C ASP A 64 1.17 -0.02 5.29
N HIS A 65 2.43 0.39 5.17
CA HIS A 65 2.96 1.61 5.80
C HIS A 65 3.73 2.38 4.74
N TRP A 66 3.05 3.32 4.10
CA TRP A 66 3.58 4.05 2.94
C TRP A 66 3.78 5.52 3.29
N HIS A 67 4.66 6.16 2.53
CA HIS A 67 5.03 7.54 2.68
C HIS A 67 4.92 8.25 1.33
N ALA A 68 4.35 9.43 1.32
CA ALA A 68 4.28 10.25 0.12
C ALA A 68 4.53 11.72 0.45
N ALA A 69 5.37 12.40 -0.33
CA ALA A 69 5.60 13.82 -0.10
C ALA A 69 4.41 14.64 -0.60
N PHE A 70 3.96 15.61 0.18
CA PHE A 70 2.88 16.52 -0.18
C PHE A 70 3.30 17.97 0.04
N GLY A 71 3.04 18.82 -0.94
CA GLY A 71 3.19 20.26 -0.82
C GLY A 71 2.10 21.04 -1.53
N VAL A 72 1.95 22.30 -1.13
CA VAL A 72 1.05 23.26 -1.76
C VAL A 72 1.88 24.42 -2.31
N TYR A 73 1.72 24.71 -3.59
CA TYR A 73 2.35 25.83 -4.26
C TYR A 73 1.28 26.81 -4.75
N ALA A 74 1.16 27.95 -4.09
CA ALA A 74 0.06 28.86 -4.37
C ALA A 74 0.58 30.23 -4.80
N CYS A 75 -0.22 30.87 -5.64
CA CYS A 75 -0.06 32.28 -5.96
C CYS A 75 -1.18 33.10 -5.36
N ASP A 76 -0.82 34.21 -4.72
CA ASP A 76 -1.76 35.21 -4.21
C ASP A 76 -1.42 36.60 -4.76
N ALA A 77 -2.41 37.49 -4.80
CA ALA A 77 -2.28 38.85 -5.32
C ALA A 77 -1.33 39.73 -4.49
N LYS A 78 -1.06 39.38 -3.22
CA LYS A 78 -0.19 40.16 -2.33
C LYS A 78 1.24 39.63 -2.27
N THR A 79 1.38 38.31 -2.22
CA THR A 79 2.65 37.62 -1.95
C THR A 79 3.26 36.98 -3.19
N GLY A 80 2.50 36.88 -4.28
CA GLY A 80 2.95 36.23 -5.51
C GLY A 80 3.07 34.72 -5.34
N LEU A 81 3.93 34.12 -6.17
CA LEU A 81 4.17 32.67 -6.21
C LEU A 81 5.05 32.22 -5.03
N GLN A 82 4.56 31.24 -4.27
CA GLN A 82 5.30 30.68 -3.14
C GLN A 82 4.87 29.25 -2.81
N VAL A 83 5.80 28.49 -2.23
CA VAL A 83 5.47 27.23 -1.56
C VAL A 83 4.88 27.59 -0.20
N LEU A 84 3.67 27.09 0.08
CA LEU A 84 3.03 27.30 1.38
C LEU A 84 3.72 26.45 2.47
N PRO A 85 3.61 26.84 3.75
CA PRO A 85 4.12 26.04 4.84
C PRO A 85 3.61 24.59 4.81
N LYS A 86 4.44 23.67 5.32
CA LYS A 86 4.05 22.28 5.57
C LYS A 86 2.82 22.25 6.49
N LEU A 87 1.95 21.25 6.31
CA LEU A 87 0.78 21.11 7.17
C LEU A 87 1.21 20.93 8.62
N VAL A 88 0.48 21.51 9.56
CA VAL A 88 0.78 21.40 10.99
C VAL A 88 -0.16 20.43 11.70
N GLY A 89 0.33 19.83 12.78
CA GLY A 89 -0.42 18.88 13.61
C GLY A 89 -0.16 17.44 13.23
N THR A 90 0.17 16.62 14.22
CA THR A 90 0.43 15.18 14.01
C THR A 90 -0.84 14.36 13.91
N LEU A 91 -1.95 14.85 14.47
CA LEU A 91 -3.21 14.12 14.67
C LEU A 91 -3.11 12.90 15.61
N GLU A 92 -1.92 12.64 16.16
CA GLU A 92 -1.61 11.55 17.08
C GLU A 92 -1.69 11.95 18.55
N ASP A 93 -2.15 13.18 18.82
CA ASP A 93 -2.35 13.67 20.19
C ASP A 93 -3.35 12.78 20.95
N LYS A 94 -3.04 12.50 22.21
CA LYS A 94 -3.86 11.66 23.09
C LYS A 94 -4.47 12.49 24.22
N ASP A 95 -5.69 12.14 24.60
CA ASP A 95 -6.35 12.67 25.78
C ASP A 95 -5.78 12.07 27.08
N SER A 96 -6.30 12.53 28.22
CA SER A 96 -5.87 12.05 29.55
C SER A 96 -6.17 10.57 29.81
N THR A 97 -6.98 9.93 28.97
CA THR A 97 -7.29 8.49 29.02
C THR A 97 -6.40 7.67 28.08
N GLY A 98 -5.51 8.32 27.34
CA GLY A 98 -4.62 7.69 26.37
C GLY A 98 -5.27 7.40 25.01
N GLN A 99 -6.46 7.94 24.75
CA GLN A 99 -7.15 7.80 23.47
C GLN A 99 -6.76 8.92 22.52
N PHE A 100 -6.63 8.62 21.24
CA PHE A 100 -6.36 9.65 20.23
C PHE A 100 -7.51 10.65 20.14
N VAL A 101 -7.17 11.93 20.10
CA VAL A 101 -8.14 13.04 20.05
C VAL A 101 -8.77 13.16 18.67
N SER A 102 -8.01 12.86 17.61
CA SER A 102 -8.49 12.96 16.23
C SER A 102 -9.27 11.72 15.80
N ASN A 103 -10.60 11.85 15.72
CA ASN A 103 -11.48 10.79 15.20
C ASN A 103 -11.16 10.43 13.74
N GLU A 104 -10.74 11.42 12.94
CA GLU A 104 -10.37 11.24 11.54
C GLU A 104 -9.12 10.35 11.43
N PHE A 105 -8.11 10.62 12.27
CA PHE A 105 -6.92 9.79 12.38
C PHE A 105 -7.27 8.38 12.85
N VAL A 106 -8.06 8.21 13.92
CA VAL A 106 -8.47 6.87 14.38
C VAL A 106 -9.15 6.06 13.27
N ARG A 107 -10.02 6.70 12.49
CA ARG A 107 -10.77 6.04 11.41
C ARG A 107 -9.94 5.71 10.17
N THR A 108 -8.89 6.46 9.90
CA THR A 108 -8.16 6.34 8.63
C THR A 108 -6.74 5.86 8.80
N GLY A 109 -6.09 6.19 9.92
CA GLY A 109 -4.66 5.98 10.16
C GLY A 109 -3.78 6.84 9.27
N ILE A 110 -4.26 7.98 8.76
CA ILE A 110 -3.49 8.79 7.80
C ILE A 110 -3.16 10.15 8.44
N HIS A 111 -1.90 10.56 8.42
CA HIS A 111 -1.48 11.85 9.00
C HIS A 111 -0.16 12.35 8.41
N SER A 112 0.38 13.43 8.97
CA SER A 112 1.68 14.01 8.72
C SER A 112 2.32 14.41 10.05
N HIS A 113 3.65 14.39 10.17
CA HIS A 113 4.34 14.90 11.35
C HIS A 113 4.74 16.38 11.25
N GLY A 114 4.17 17.10 10.29
CA GLY A 114 4.55 18.48 9.98
C GLY A 114 5.87 18.61 9.23
N ASP A 115 6.33 17.50 8.68
CA ASP A 115 7.54 17.34 7.90
C ASP A 115 7.28 17.40 6.39
N GLY A 116 6.02 17.50 5.97
CA GLY A 116 5.61 17.53 4.57
C GLY A 116 5.46 16.14 3.95
N ILE A 117 5.52 15.08 4.76
CA ILE A 117 5.25 13.70 4.37
C ILE A 117 3.84 13.31 4.82
N MET A 118 3.11 12.67 3.92
CA MET A 118 1.89 11.94 4.22
C MET A 118 2.29 10.54 4.66
N HIS A 119 1.99 10.21 5.91
CA HIS A 119 2.11 8.89 6.49
C HIS A 119 0.80 8.14 6.25
N TRP A 120 0.91 7.06 5.51
CA TRP A 120 -0.22 6.29 5.01
C TRP A 120 -0.14 4.87 5.57
N HIS A 121 -0.61 4.70 6.80
CA HIS A 121 -0.76 3.39 7.45
C HIS A 121 -2.24 3.17 7.80
N PRO A 122 -3.05 2.67 6.85
CA PRO A 122 -4.48 2.58 7.01
C PRO A 122 -4.85 1.84 8.28
N SER A 123 -5.70 2.44 9.11
CA SER A 123 -6.24 1.73 10.27
C SER A 123 -7.13 0.56 9.80
N THR A 124 -7.52 -0.32 10.73
CA THR A 124 -8.29 -1.54 10.41
C THR A 124 -9.62 -1.27 9.70
N SER A 125 -10.09 -0.02 9.65
CA SER A 125 -11.20 0.42 8.81
C SER A 125 -10.75 0.65 7.38
N GLY A 126 -11.43 0.04 6.40
CA GLY A 126 -11.14 0.18 4.96
C GLY A 126 -11.30 1.59 4.37
N ALA A 127 -11.41 2.63 5.20
CA ALA A 127 -11.58 4.03 4.84
C ALA A 127 -10.39 4.62 4.07
N ALA A 128 -9.18 4.06 4.22
CA ALA A 128 -7.97 4.51 3.53
C ALA A 128 -7.26 3.40 2.73
N THR A 129 -7.98 2.33 2.39
CA THR A 129 -7.46 1.19 1.63
C THR A 129 -8.13 1.06 0.27
N GLY A 130 -7.54 0.29 -0.65
CA GLY A 130 -8.22 -0.06 -1.90
C GLY A 130 -8.66 1.16 -2.70
N SER A 131 -9.90 1.18 -3.20
CA SER A 131 -10.47 2.32 -3.93
C SER A 131 -10.60 3.61 -3.11
N ASN A 132 -10.56 3.52 -1.79
CA ASN A 132 -10.69 4.66 -0.88
C ASN A 132 -9.35 5.35 -0.62
N ALA A 133 -8.23 4.77 -1.05
CA ALA A 133 -6.93 5.39 -0.89
C ALA A 133 -6.75 6.54 -1.89
N LYS A 134 -7.25 7.71 -1.49
CA LYS A 134 -7.36 8.93 -2.31
C LYS A 134 -6.79 10.12 -1.54
N LEU A 135 -6.18 11.07 -2.25
CA LEU A 135 -5.61 12.29 -1.67
C LEU A 135 -6.58 13.02 -0.73
N GLY A 136 -7.86 13.07 -1.08
CA GLY A 136 -8.92 13.70 -0.29
C GLY A 136 -9.06 13.12 1.12
N VAL A 137 -8.72 11.85 1.36
CA VAL A 137 -8.73 11.28 2.72
C VAL A 137 -7.70 11.97 3.60
N PHE A 138 -6.48 12.18 3.11
CA PHE A 138 -5.45 12.92 3.84
C PHE A 138 -5.88 14.36 4.09
N LEU A 139 -6.38 15.06 3.06
CA LEU A 139 -6.80 16.45 3.18
C LEU A 139 -7.97 16.64 4.18
N ASN A 140 -8.93 15.72 4.18
CA ASN A 140 -10.07 15.75 5.08
C ASN A 140 -9.64 15.61 6.55
N ASN A 141 -8.62 14.80 6.85
CA ASN A 141 -8.09 14.67 8.20
C ASN A 141 -7.55 15.99 8.76
N TYR A 142 -7.13 16.91 7.88
CA TYR A 142 -6.67 18.25 8.21
C TYR A 142 -7.74 19.33 7.99
N ASN A 143 -9.00 18.96 7.75
CA ASN A 143 -10.10 19.87 7.42
C ASN A 143 -9.84 20.77 6.19
N ILE A 144 -9.00 20.30 5.26
CA ILE A 144 -8.69 21.00 4.01
C ILE A 144 -9.75 20.61 2.98
N THR A 145 -10.43 21.60 2.42
CA THR A 145 -11.39 21.37 1.34
C THR A 145 -10.72 21.55 -0.01
N LEU A 146 -10.78 20.52 -0.86
CA LEU A 146 -10.26 20.53 -2.22
C LEU A 146 -11.35 20.10 -3.20
N THR A 147 -11.75 21.02 -4.08
CA THR A 147 -12.57 20.74 -5.28
C THR A 147 -11.72 20.90 -6.54
N ASN A 148 -12.34 20.90 -7.72
CA ASN A 148 -11.61 21.11 -8.98
C ASN A 148 -11.15 22.56 -9.16
N ASP A 149 -11.83 23.50 -8.52
CA ASP A 149 -11.71 24.94 -8.72
C ASP A 149 -11.45 25.71 -7.42
N LYS A 150 -11.37 25.01 -6.28
CA LYS A 150 -11.25 25.65 -4.96
C LYS A 150 -10.40 24.84 -3.99
N LEU A 151 -9.49 25.55 -3.33
CA LEU A 151 -8.74 25.09 -2.17
C LEU A 151 -9.06 25.99 -0.98
N VAL A 152 -9.51 25.40 0.12
CA VAL A 152 -9.72 26.10 1.40
C VAL A 152 -8.83 25.45 2.44
N LEU A 153 -7.86 26.23 2.93
CA LEU A 153 -7.04 25.87 4.07
C LEU A 153 -7.72 26.41 5.35
N PRO A 154 -7.93 25.59 6.39
CA PRO A 154 -8.46 26.08 7.65
C PRO A 154 -7.42 26.96 8.34
N LYS A 155 -7.83 27.68 9.39
CA LYS A 155 -6.99 28.69 10.05
C LYS A 155 -5.69 28.09 10.60
N GLU A 156 -5.76 26.87 11.08
CA GLU A 156 -4.64 26.08 11.59
C GLU A 156 -3.60 25.83 10.50
N GLN A 157 -4.03 25.76 9.24
CA GLN A 157 -3.18 25.56 8.06
C GLN A 157 -2.94 26.86 7.26
N GLY A 158 -3.09 28.03 7.91
CA GLY A 158 -2.83 29.34 7.30
C GLY A 158 -4.09 30.10 6.86
N GLY A 159 -5.27 29.48 6.82
CA GLY A 159 -6.56 30.16 6.63
C GLY A 159 -6.82 30.73 5.23
N GLN A 160 -5.97 30.40 4.25
CA GLN A 160 -6.07 30.94 2.89
C GLN A 160 -7.15 30.21 2.09
N THR A 161 -7.79 30.94 1.18
CA THR A 161 -8.73 30.38 0.20
C THR A 161 -8.30 30.78 -1.21
N PHE A 162 -8.16 29.79 -2.07
CA PHE A 162 -7.84 29.96 -3.48
C PHE A 162 -9.03 29.43 -4.29
N GLU A 163 -9.62 30.28 -5.12
CA GLU A 163 -10.78 29.91 -5.94
C GLU A 163 -10.59 30.47 -7.35
N GLU A 164 -10.72 29.60 -8.35
CA GLU A 164 -10.59 29.98 -9.76
C GLU A 164 -11.60 31.08 -10.13
N GLY A 165 -11.16 32.05 -10.92
CA GLY A 165 -11.98 33.20 -11.31
C GLY A 165 -12.24 34.24 -10.20
N LYS A 166 -11.91 33.94 -8.93
CA LYS A 166 -12.01 34.89 -7.82
C LYS A 166 -10.66 35.33 -7.29
N SER A 167 -9.77 34.38 -7.01
CA SER A 167 -8.42 34.65 -6.54
C SER A 167 -7.51 34.98 -7.72
N LYS A 168 -6.80 36.12 -7.63
CA LYS A 168 -5.83 36.57 -8.62
C LYS A 168 -4.41 36.24 -8.17
N CYS A 169 -3.53 36.05 -9.15
CA CYS A 169 -2.13 35.75 -8.94
C CYS A 169 -1.27 36.93 -9.39
N LEU A 170 -0.39 37.43 -8.52
CA LEU A 170 0.59 38.44 -8.90
C LEU A 170 1.84 37.77 -9.48
N VAL A 171 2.10 37.97 -10.77
CA VAL A 171 3.32 37.52 -11.45
C VAL A 171 3.96 38.71 -12.15
N ASP A 172 5.22 39.00 -11.82
CA ASP A 172 5.98 40.12 -12.40
C ASP A 172 5.24 41.47 -12.30
N GLY A 173 4.57 41.70 -11.16
CA GLY A 173 3.80 42.92 -10.90
C GLY A 173 2.46 43.02 -11.64
N LYS A 174 2.02 41.97 -12.32
CA LYS A 174 0.73 41.91 -13.04
C LYS A 174 -0.17 40.84 -12.45
N GLU A 175 -1.44 41.17 -12.28
CA GLU A 175 -2.46 40.19 -11.93
C GLU A 175 -2.78 39.29 -13.12
N LYS A 176 -2.72 37.98 -12.90
CA LYS A 176 -3.12 36.93 -13.84
C LYS A 176 -4.17 36.04 -13.19
N ASP A 177 -4.98 35.41 -14.02
CA ASP A 177 -5.81 34.28 -13.60
C ASP A 177 -4.92 33.07 -13.26
N ALA A 178 -5.37 32.30 -12.29
CA ALA A 178 -4.71 31.09 -11.83
C ALA A 178 -5.73 29.95 -11.72
N SER A 179 -5.25 28.74 -11.94
CA SER A 179 -6.02 27.51 -11.90
C SER A 179 -5.40 26.50 -10.95
N LEU A 180 -6.25 25.63 -10.40
CA LEU A 180 -5.90 24.59 -9.47
C LEU A 180 -5.55 23.32 -10.25
N LYS A 181 -4.33 22.83 -10.07
CA LYS A 181 -3.90 21.55 -10.66
C LYS A 181 -3.04 20.79 -9.66
N LEU A 182 -2.97 19.48 -9.85
CA LEU A 182 -2.18 18.59 -9.02
C LEU A 182 -1.13 17.90 -9.88
N TRP A 183 0.14 18.08 -9.54
CA TRP A 183 1.26 17.39 -10.16
C TRP A 183 1.63 16.20 -9.28
N VAL A 184 1.70 15.03 -9.90
CA VAL A 184 1.94 13.76 -9.20
C VAL A 184 3.09 13.02 -9.86
N TRP A 185 4.10 12.70 -9.07
CA TRP A 185 5.17 11.79 -9.47
C TRP A 185 4.96 10.43 -8.81
N PRO A 186 5.20 9.33 -9.54
CA PRO A 186 5.01 7.98 -9.01
C PRO A 186 6.09 7.60 -7.99
N ASN A 187 7.25 8.27 -8.01
CA ASN A 187 8.37 7.94 -7.13
C ASN A 187 9.30 9.15 -6.87
N TYR A 188 9.60 9.42 -5.60
CA TYR A 188 10.45 10.52 -5.15
C TYR A 188 11.86 10.49 -5.74
N SER A 189 12.44 9.30 -5.97
CA SER A 189 13.79 9.15 -6.52
C SER A 189 13.90 9.52 -8.00
N LYS A 190 12.75 9.72 -8.66
CA LYS A 190 12.66 9.99 -10.10
C LYS A 190 12.10 11.37 -10.43
N VAL A 191 11.85 12.23 -9.43
CA VAL A 191 11.29 13.58 -9.68
C VAL A 191 12.14 14.46 -10.59
N ALA A 192 13.46 14.19 -10.66
CA ALA A 192 14.38 14.92 -11.53
C ALA A 192 14.37 14.42 -12.99
N THR A 193 13.95 13.18 -13.25
CA THR A 193 14.01 12.55 -14.58
C THR A 193 12.64 12.35 -15.20
N ASP A 194 11.63 12.05 -14.38
CA ASP A 194 10.32 11.64 -14.82
C ASP A 194 9.36 12.83 -14.82
N ALA A 195 8.56 12.93 -15.87
CA ALA A 195 7.51 13.94 -15.93
C ALA A 195 6.37 13.59 -14.96
N PRO A 196 5.81 14.58 -14.24
CA PRO A 196 4.62 14.37 -13.43
C PRO A 196 3.38 14.10 -14.29
N GLN A 197 2.46 13.33 -13.74
CA GLN A 197 1.07 13.34 -14.18
C GLN A 197 0.38 14.59 -13.64
N ILE A 198 -0.31 15.35 -14.50
CA ILE A 198 -0.99 16.58 -14.15
C ILE A 198 -2.50 16.33 -14.16
N TYR A 199 -3.15 16.58 -13.02
CA TYR A 199 -4.61 16.50 -12.88
C TYR A 199 -5.18 17.91 -12.79
N VAL A 200 -6.25 18.15 -13.54
CA VAL A 200 -7.03 19.41 -13.56
C VAL A 200 -8.47 19.20 -13.11
N SER A 201 -8.82 17.96 -12.77
CA SER A 201 -10.13 17.56 -12.29
C SER A 201 -10.02 16.32 -11.42
N ASN A 202 -11.05 16.08 -10.61
CA ASN A 202 -11.10 15.01 -9.61
C ASN A 202 -9.88 15.04 -8.68
N LEU A 203 -9.43 16.24 -8.31
CA LEU A 203 -8.15 16.46 -7.63
C LEU A 203 -8.09 15.73 -6.28
N SER A 204 -9.19 15.74 -5.52
CA SER A 204 -9.32 15.02 -4.25
C SER A 204 -9.49 13.50 -4.42
N ASP A 205 -9.86 13.03 -5.60
CA ASP A 205 -10.04 11.60 -5.89
C ASP A 205 -8.78 10.92 -6.43
N VAL A 206 -7.69 11.66 -6.61
CA VAL A 206 -6.43 11.10 -7.10
C VAL A 206 -5.93 10.02 -6.15
N ARG A 207 -5.65 8.85 -6.73
CA ARG A 207 -5.36 7.61 -6.02
C ARG A 207 -3.94 7.59 -5.47
N ILE A 208 -3.79 7.11 -4.23
CA ILE A 208 -2.52 6.62 -3.71
C ILE A 208 -2.31 5.21 -4.27
N LEU A 209 -1.26 5.07 -5.09
CA LEU A 209 -0.98 3.87 -5.87
C LEU A 209 0.43 3.31 -5.69
N ASN A 210 1.32 4.05 -5.02
CA ASN A 210 2.65 3.57 -4.71
C ASN A 210 3.13 4.19 -3.40
N ASP A 211 4.03 3.49 -2.73
CA ASP A 211 4.91 4.09 -1.73
C ASP A 211 5.93 5.01 -2.42
N GLY A 212 6.27 6.11 -1.77
CA GLY A 212 7.21 7.10 -2.28
C GLY A 212 6.64 8.05 -3.34
N MET A 213 5.31 8.16 -3.48
CA MET A 213 4.71 9.14 -4.39
C MET A 213 4.99 10.58 -3.95
N VAL A 214 4.91 11.52 -4.89
CA VAL A 214 5.09 12.95 -4.61
C VAL A 214 3.94 13.73 -5.21
N PHE A 215 3.37 14.63 -4.41
CA PHE A 215 2.21 15.44 -4.74
C PHE A 215 2.56 16.92 -4.57
N MET A 216 2.28 17.71 -5.60
CA MET A 216 2.32 19.17 -5.53
C MET A 216 0.97 19.71 -5.99
N LEU A 217 0.15 20.16 -5.05
CA LEU A 217 -1.10 20.85 -5.35
C LEU A 217 -0.77 22.31 -5.61
N ALA A 218 -1.12 22.85 -6.78
CA ALA A 218 -0.79 24.22 -7.10
C ALA A 218 -1.97 25.04 -7.60
N PHE A 219 -2.06 26.28 -7.10
CA PHE A 219 -2.96 27.32 -7.60
C PHE A 219 -2.10 28.38 -8.30
N VAL A 220 -1.96 28.25 -9.62
CA VAL A 220 -0.99 29.03 -10.40
C VAL A 220 -1.51 29.33 -11.82
N PRO A 221 -0.99 30.37 -12.49
CA PRO A 221 -1.26 30.61 -13.90
C PRO A 221 -0.83 29.43 -14.79
N ASP A 222 -1.43 29.31 -15.97
CA ASP A 222 -1.22 28.15 -16.85
C ASP A 222 0.21 27.98 -17.37
N ASP A 223 0.97 29.07 -17.47
CA ASP A 223 2.37 29.10 -17.89
C ASP A 223 3.36 28.72 -16.77
N VAL A 224 2.90 28.60 -15.53
CA VAL A 224 3.74 28.29 -14.38
C VAL A 224 3.73 26.78 -14.08
N LYS A 225 4.93 26.20 -13.99
CA LYS A 225 5.13 24.79 -13.67
C LYS A 225 5.84 24.67 -12.32
N PRO A 226 5.18 24.16 -11.27
CA PRO A 226 5.83 23.93 -9.99
C PRO A 226 6.87 22.81 -10.10
N LYS A 227 7.92 22.90 -9.28
CA LYS A 227 8.81 21.76 -9.01
C LYS A 227 8.16 20.86 -7.95
N ALA A 228 8.65 19.63 -7.83
CA ALA A 228 8.34 18.81 -6.66
C ALA A 228 8.76 19.52 -5.36
N PRO A 229 8.11 19.25 -4.22
CA PRO A 229 8.50 19.84 -2.95
C PRO A 229 9.92 19.41 -2.58
N ASP A 230 10.74 20.34 -2.06
CA ASP A 230 12.15 20.06 -1.76
C ASP A 230 12.33 18.92 -0.74
N TRP A 231 11.39 18.79 0.21
CA TRP A 231 11.37 17.72 1.20
C TRP A 231 11.01 16.35 0.65
N ALA A 232 10.66 16.22 -0.64
CA ALA A 232 10.45 14.92 -1.26
C ALA A 232 11.72 14.05 -1.23
N ALA A 233 12.91 14.68 -1.21
CA ALA A 233 14.19 13.97 -1.06
C ALA A 233 14.38 13.37 0.35
N GLU A 234 13.67 13.88 1.36
CA GLU A 234 13.78 13.46 2.77
C GLU A 234 12.85 12.27 3.09
N LEU A 235 12.00 11.88 2.14
CA LEU A 235 11.01 10.80 2.30
C LEU A 235 11.61 9.50 2.88
N PRO A 236 12.80 9.01 2.45
CA PRO A 236 13.39 7.80 3.02
C PRO A 236 13.76 7.94 4.49
N THR A 237 14.32 9.10 4.87
CA THR A 237 14.77 9.35 6.23
C THR A 237 13.59 9.56 7.18
N LEU A 238 12.59 10.33 6.74
CA LEU A 238 11.42 10.65 7.54
C LEU A 238 10.48 9.44 7.68
N GLY A 239 10.32 8.66 6.60
CA GLY A 239 9.53 7.42 6.67
C GLY A 239 10.16 6.33 7.53
N ALA A 240 11.51 6.25 7.58
CA ALA A 240 12.18 5.31 8.47
C ALA A 240 11.97 5.66 9.96
N ALA A 241 11.95 6.95 10.29
CA ALA A 241 11.74 7.43 11.66
C ALA A 241 10.34 7.06 12.20
N ASP A 242 9.32 7.05 11.33
CA ASP A 242 7.95 6.69 11.69
C ASP A 242 7.76 5.18 11.92
N GLY A 243 8.49 4.34 11.19
CA GLY A 243 8.40 2.87 11.32
C GLY A 243 9.04 2.28 12.58
N GLY A 244 9.56 3.10 13.50
CA GLY A 244 10.36 2.63 14.65
C GLY A 244 11.67 1.93 14.25
N ALA A 245 12.04 1.99 12.96
CA ALA A 245 13.28 1.44 12.44
C ALA A 245 14.34 2.53 12.45
N VAL A 246 15.24 2.49 13.44
CA VAL A 246 16.49 3.25 13.39
C VAL A 246 17.25 2.78 12.15
N ALA A 247 17.26 3.58 11.10
CA ALA A 247 18.07 3.34 9.92
C ALA A 247 19.55 3.38 10.33
N THR A 248 20.09 2.24 10.71
CA THR A 248 21.53 2.09 10.95
C THR A 248 22.15 1.64 9.64
N THR A 249 22.33 2.59 8.71
CA THR A 249 23.11 2.31 7.50
C THR A 249 24.59 2.25 7.88
N VAL A 250 25.06 1.04 8.18
CA VAL A 250 26.50 0.74 8.12
C VAL A 250 26.84 0.51 6.63
N PRO A 251 27.78 1.27 6.03
CA PRO A 251 28.16 1.08 4.64
C PRO A 251 28.67 -0.35 4.38
N GLY A 252 28.03 -1.06 3.43
CA GLY A 252 28.49 -2.36 2.93
C GLY A 252 27.55 -3.56 3.15
N GLN A 253 26.35 -3.38 3.71
CA GLN A 253 25.40 -4.49 3.88
C GLN A 253 24.32 -4.49 2.79
N THR A 254 24.18 -5.61 2.07
CA THR A 254 23.09 -5.84 1.12
C THR A 254 21.89 -6.40 1.88
N THR A 255 20.82 -5.63 2.01
CA THR A 255 19.57 -6.09 2.64
C THR A 255 18.84 -7.06 1.71
N VAL A 256 18.52 -8.26 2.20
CA VAL A 256 17.67 -9.21 1.49
C VAL A 256 16.21 -8.90 1.83
N PRO A 257 15.32 -8.67 0.84
CA PRO A 257 13.91 -8.40 1.11
C PRO A 257 13.22 -9.60 1.79
N GLY A 258 12.58 -9.36 2.95
CA GLY A 258 11.73 -10.35 3.65
C GLY A 258 12.18 -10.76 5.06
N GLN A 259 13.25 -10.18 5.61
CA GLN A 259 13.66 -10.49 6.98
C GLN A 259 12.95 -9.59 8.00
N THR A 260 12.09 -10.17 8.85
CA THR A 260 11.58 -9.50 10.06
C THR A 260 12.69 -9.50 11.11
N THR A 261 13.27 -8.34 11.41
CA THR A 261 14.17 -8.18 12.56
C THR A 261 13.36 -8.19 13.85
N VAL A 262 13.66 -9.12 14.74
CA VAL A 262 13.11 -9.17 16.10
C VAL A 262 13.74 -8.04 16.92
N PRO A 263 12.95 -7.19 17.61
CA PRO A 263 13.49 -6.17 18.49
C PRO A 263 14.40 -6.79 19.57
N GLY A 264 15.66 -6.34 19.65
CA GLY A 264 16.63 -6.75 20.68
C GLY A 264 17.75 -7.71 20.21
N ALA A 265 17.76 -8.16 18.95
CA ALA A 265 18.85 -9.00 18.45
C ALA A 265 20.11 -8.16 18.15
N THR A 266 21.20 -8.42 18.88
CA THR A 266 22.53 -7.87 18.53
C THR A 266 23.18 -8.82 17.54
N THR A 267 23.41 -8.39 16.29
CA THR A 267 24.16 -9.18 15.31
C THR A 267 25.66 -8.92 15.45
N VAL A 268 26.44 -9.99 15.54
CA VAL A 268 27.92 -9.92 15.56
C VAL A 268 28.42 -9.73 14.12
N PRO A 269 29.31 -8.75 13.85
CA PRO A 269 29.88 -8.55 12.51
C PRO A 269 30.63 -9.80 12.01
N GLY A 270 30.27 -10.30 10.82
CA GLY A 270 31.02 -11.34 10.10
C GLY A 270 30.34 -12.71 9.93
N ALA A 271 29.12 -12.93 10.43
CA ALA A 271 28.43 -14.20 10.24
C ALA A 271 27.77 -14.31 8.85
N THR A 272 28.22 -15.27 8.03
CA THR A 272 27.51 -15.70 6.83
C THR A 272 26.40 -16.68 7.23
N THR A 273 25.13 -16.32 7.02
CA THR A 273 24.01 -17.25 7.23
C THR A 273 23.71 -18.00 5.93
N VAL A 274 23.86 -19.32 5.98
CA VAL A 274 23.36 -20.26 4.95
C VAL A 274 21.88 -20.54 5.24
N PRO A 275 20.98 -20.56 4.24
CA PRO A 275 19.58 -20.87 4.49
C PRO A 275 19.45 -22.37 4.78
N ASP A 276 19.07 -22.73 6.01
CA ASP A 276 18.64 -24.09 6.30
C ASP A 276 17.10 -24.19 6.21
N ALA A 277 16.67 -25.28 5.59
CA ALA A 277 15.29 -25.62 5.36
C ALA A 277 14.70 -26.38 6.56
N SER A 278 13.42 -26.13 6.82
CA SER A 278 12.55 -26.88 7.74
C SER A 278 12.84 -26.76 9.24
N SER A 279 11.88 -26.19 9.97
CA SER A 279 11.54 -26.74 11.28
C SER A 279 10.05 -26.57 11.60
N THR A 280 9.49 -27.73 11.92
CA THR A 280 8.12 -28.10 12.23
C THR A 280 7.59 -27.47 13.51
N THR A 281 6.26 -27.37 13.59
CA THR A 281 5.42 -27.06 14.75
C THR A 281 5.86 -27.69 16.08
N VAL A 282 5.88 -26.92 17.17
CA VAL A 282 5.75 -27.44 18.54
C VAL A 282 4.79 -26.56 19.35
N ALA A 283 3.79 -27.20 19.94
CA ALA A 283 2.76 -26.62 20.79
C ALA A 283 3.29 -26.23 22.18
N ALA A 284 2.81 -25.10 22.72
CA ALA A 284 3.10 -24.67 24.08
C ALA A 284 2.24 -25.44 25.10
N GLY A 285 2.91 -26.23 25.95
CA GLY A 285 2.32 -26.90 27.11
C GLY A 285 2.18 -25.97 28.31
N SER A 286 1.07 -26.13 29.02
CA SER A 286 0.70 -25.50 30.29
C SER A 286 1.69 -25.84 31.41
N ALA A 287 2.16 -24.84 32.15
CA ALA A 287 2.92 -25.02 33.38
C ALA A 287 2.09 -24.53 34.57
N ALA A 288 1.78 -25.46 35.47
CA ALA A 288 1.03 -25.29 36.70
C ALA A 288 1.88 -24.63 37.80
N SER A 289 1.28 -23.68 38.50
CA SER A 289 1.83 -23.03 39.70
C SER A 289 1.67 -23.92 40.93
N THR A 290 2.76 -24.23 41.62
CA THR A 290 2.74 -24.88 42.94
C THR A 290 3.19 -23.87 43.99
N THR A 291 2.26 -23.44 44.83
CA THR A 291 2.47 -22.51 45.96
C THR A 291 2.92 -23.32 47.18
N THR A 292 4.04 -22.96 47.80
CA THR A 292 4.43 -23.46 49.13
C THR A 292 4.48 -22.29 50.11
N ALA A 293 3.77 -22.43 51.22
CA ALA A 293 3.65 -21.47 52.30
C ALA A 293 4.78 -21.60 53.34
N ALA A 294 5.18 -20.49 53.97
CA ALA A 294 5.59 -20.45 55.38
C ALA A 294 5.54 -19.01 55.91
N VAL A 295 4.59 -18.72 56.81
CA VAL A 295 4.77 -18.41 58.25
C VAL A 295 5.10 -16.94 58.53
N ALA A 296 4.09 -16.22 59.05
CA ALA A 296 4.22 -14.93 59.70
C ALA A 296 4.15 -15.11 61.23
N THR A 297 5.15 -14.57 61.92
CA THR A 297 5.26 -14.54 63.38
C THR A 297 4.51 -13.32 63.91
N SER A 298 3.67 -13.54 64.92
CA SER A 298 3.04 -12.49 65.73
C SER A 298 3.99 -11.99 66.82
N THR A 299 4.02 -10.68 67.05
CA THR A 299 4.40 -10.10 68.33
C THR A 299 3.48 -8.93 68.68
N THR A 300 3.05 -8.96 69.92
CA THR A 300 2.02 -8.18 70.59
C THR A 300 2.63 -6.97 71.32
N GLY A 301 1.89 -5.86 71.37
CA GLY A 301 1.78 -5.00 72.56
C GLY A 301 2.80 -3.86 72.73
N GLY A 302 2.27 -2.64 72.89
CA GLY A 302 3.01 -1.44 73.29
C GLY A 302 2.38 -0.18 72.74
#